data_AF-A0A2H0WZY4-F1
#
_entry.id   AF-A0A2H0WZY4-F1
#
_cell.length_a   1.000
_cell.length_b   1.000
_cell.length_c   1.000
_cell.angle_alpha   90.00
_cell.angle_beta   90.00
_cell.angle_gamma   90.00
#
_symmetry.space_group_name_H-M   'P 1'
#
loop_
_entity.id
_entity.type
_entity.pdbx_description
1 polymer ?
#
loop_
_entity_poly.entity_id
_entity_poly.type
_entity_poly.pdbx_seq_one_letter_code
_entity_poly.pdbx_strand_id
1 'polypeptide(L)' 'MTFIVGIAGAVALVTMLIATLQIMTAGGNAEQLQKGKELFTSAIVGLLFLIFSVSLLGIIAGNIIRLPGF' A
#
# COMPACT_ATOMS: atom_id res chain seq x y z
N MET A 1 -4.26 7.85 -15.75
CA MET A 1 -4.02 6.75 -14.78
C MET A 1 -3.12 7.15 -13.62
N THR A 2 -2.14 8.03 -13.84
CA THR A 2 -1.19 8.53 -12.83
C THR A 2 -1.84 9.17 -11.60
N PHE A 3 -2.95 9.91 -11.75
CA PHE A 3 -3.67 10.50 -10.62
C PHE A 3 -4.24 9.47 -9.63
N ILE A 4 -4.82 8.38 -10.12
CA ILE A 4 -5.42 7.34 -9.27
C ILE A 4 -4.33 6.61 -8.48
N VAL A 5 -3.21 6.30 -9.14
CA VAL A 5 -2.05 5.65 -8.52
C VAL A 5 -1.41 6.56 -7.47
N GLY A 6 -1.26 7.86 -7.77
CA GLY A 6 -0.73 8.84 -6.82
C GLY A 6 -1.60 9.00 -5.57
N ILE A 7 -2.93 9.07 -5.74
CA ILE A 7 -3.87 9.15 -4.61
C ILE A 7 -3.82 7.88 -3.76
N ALA A 8 -3.79 6.71 -4.40
CA ALA A 8 -3.73 5.44 -3.67
C ALA A 8 -2.42 5.28 -2.88
N GLY A 9 -1.29 5.74 -3.43
CA GLY A 9 -0.02 5.82 -2.71
C GLY A 9 -0.09 6.75 -1.50
N ALA A 10 -0.69 7.94 -1.66
CA ALA A 10 -0.87 8.89 -0.56
C ALA A 10 -1.76 8.33 0.57
N VAL A 11 -2.86 7.65 0.22
CA VAL A 11 -3.74 6.99 1.20
C VAL A 11 -2.98 5.90 1.97
N ALA A 12 -2.16 5.12 1.28
CA ALA A 12 -1.37 4.07 1.91
C ALA A 12 -0.29 4.61 2.87
N LEU A 13 0.27 5.79 2.59
CA LEU A 13 1.17 6.48 3.52
C LEU A 13 0.44 6.98 4.77
N VAL A 14 -0.78 7.51 4.61
CA VAL A 14 -1.60 7.96 5.75
C VAL A 14 -1.98 6.79 6.65
N THR A 15 -2.38 5.64 6.10
CA THR A 15 -2.70 4.44 6.90
C THR A 15 -1.47 3.89 7.60
N MET A 16 -0.29 3.88 6.97
CA MET A 16 0.96 3.54 7.64
C MET A 16 1.25 4.47 8.82
N LEU A 17 1.08 5.79 8.66
CA LEU A 17 1.26 6.74 9.76
C LEU A 17 0.35 6.43 10.95
N ILE A 18 -0.94 6.18 10.70
CA ILE A 18 -1.91 5.82 11.75
C ILE A 18 -1.50 4.51 12.44
N ALA A 19 -1.12 3.49 11.67
CA ALA A 19 -0.63 2.23 12.23
C ALA A 19 0.62 2.43 13.10
N THR A 20 1.54 3.30 12.67
CA THR A 20 2.78 3.60 13.42
C THR A 20 2.48 4.32 14.73
N LEU A 21 1.56 5.30 14.71
CA LEU A 21 1.09 5.97 15.92
C LEU A 21 0.43 4.97 16.88
N GLN A 22 -0.34 4.01 16.37
CA GLN A 22 -0.97 2.97 17.18
C GLN A 22 0.06 2.01 17.82
N ILE A 23 1.14 1.69 17.11
CA ILE A 23 2.27 0.91 17.65
C ILE A 23 2.98 1.71 18.75
N MET A 24 3.28 3.00 18.52
CA MET A 24 4.03 3.83 19.47
C MET A 24 3.23 4.15 20.73
N THR A 25 1.93 4.38 20.61
CA THR A 25 1.02 4.68 21.74
C THR A 25 0.64 3.43 22.55
N ALA A 26 1.02 2.22 22.10
CA ALA A 26 0.68 0.97 22.77
C ALA A 26 1.22 0.87 24.21
N GLY A 27 2.22 1.67 24.60
CA GLY A 27 2.54 1.95 26.02
C GLY A 27 2.83 0.72 26.90
N GLY A 28 3.25 -0.41 26.31
CA GLY A 28 3.50 -1.67 27.02
C GLY A 28 2.38 -2.71 26.93
N ASN A 29 1.23 -2.40 26.32
CA ASN A 29 0.19 -3.37 26.02
C ASN A 29 0.57 -4.19 24.78
N ALA A 30 0.92 -5.46 24.99
CA ALA A 30 1.33 -6.39 23.94
C ALA A 30 0.27 -6.58 22.85
N GLU A 31 -1.01 -6.49 23.19
CA GLU A 31 -2.12 -6.67 22.24
C GLU A 31 -2.21 -5.51 21.25
N GLN A 32 -2.06 -4.27 21.74
CA GLN A 32 -2.07 -3.07 20.89
C GLN A 32 -0.82 -3.00 20.00
N LEU A 33 0.32 -3.45 20.51
CA LEU A 33 1.55 -3.57 19.74
C LEU A 33 1.39 -4.59 18.59
N GLN A 34 0.80 -5.75 18.88
CA GLN A 34 0.57 -6.79 17.88
C GLN A 34 -0.43 -6.34 16.81
N LYS A 35 -1.55 -5.75 17.22
CA LYS A 35 -2.54 -5.15 16.30
C LYS A 35 -1.92 -4.08 15.41
N GLY A 36 -1.13 -3.17 15.99
CA GLY A 36 -0.43 -2.14 15.23
C GLY A 36 0.55 -2.73 14.20
N LYS A 37 1.30 -3.77 14.57
CA LYS A 37 2.22 -4.47 13.65
C LYS A 37 1.49 -5.17 12.51
N GLU A 38 0.35 -5.80 12.77
CA GLU A 38 -0.49 -6.41 11.73
C GLU A 38 -1.06 -5.35 10.78
N LEU A 39 -1.54 -4.23 11.31
CA LEU A 39 -2.02 -3.09 10.53
C LEU A 39 -0.91 -2.48 9.66
N PHE A 40 0.29 -2.35 10.21
CA PHE A 40 1.45 -1.85 9.47
C PHE A 40 1.88 -2.83 8.37
N THR A 41 1.93 -4.12 8.68
CA THR A 41 2.30 -5.16 7.71
C THR A 41 1.26 -5.27 6.59
N SER A 42 -0.03 -5.21 6.91
CA SER A 42 -1.09 -5.21 5.90
C SER A 42 -1.06 -3.95 5.02
N ALA A 43 -0.76 -2.79 5.59
CA ALA A 43 -0.54 -1.57 4.81
C ALA A 43 0.65 -1.70 3.85
N ILE A 44 1.76 -2.30 4.30
CA ILE A 44 2.92 -2.60 3.43
C ILE A 44 2.52 -3.53 2.29
N VAL A 45 1.85 -4.64 2.61
CA VAL A 45 1.42 -5.64 1.62
C VAL A 45 0.48 -5.02 0.60
N GLY A 46 -0.49 -4.19 1.04
CA GLY A 46 -1.40 -3.48 0.14
C GLY A 46 -0.68 -2.49 -0.78
N LEU A 47 0.29 -1.76 -0.26
CA LEU A 47 1.09 -0.81 -1.03
C LEU A 47 1.98 -1.55 -2.05
N LEU A 48 2.59 -2.66 -1.63
CA LEU A 48 3.38 -3.54 -2.50
C LEU A 48 2.50 -4.12 -3.62
N PHE A 49 1.32 -4.63 -3.28
CA PHE A 49 0.35 -5.16 -4.24
C PHE A 49 -0.05 -4.12 -5.27
N LEU A 50 -0.24 -2.86 -4.85
CA LEU A 50 -0.57 -1.76 -5.76
C LEU A 50 0.57 -1.48 -6.75
N ILE A 51 1.82 -1.41 -6.27
CA ILE A 51 3.01 -1.23 -7.11
C ILE A 51 3.12 -2.36 -8.14
N PHE A 52 2.96 -3.61 -7.69
CA PHE A 52 2.99 -4.78 -8.55
C PHE A 52 1.84 -4.77 -9.56
N SER A 53 0.63 -4.43 -9.14
CA SER A 53 -0.55 -4.36 -10.01
C SER A 53 -0.34 -3.38 -11.16
N VAL A 54 0.16 -2.17 -10.86
CA VAL A 54 0.44 -1.15 -11.88
C VAL A 54 1.60 -1.57 -12.79
N SER A 55 2.66 -2.14 -12.23
CA SER A 55 3.80 -2.63 -13.02
C SER A 55 3.41 -3.78 -13.96
N LEU A 56 2.65 -4.75 -13.46
CA LEU A 56 2.13 -5.86 -14.26
C LEU A 56 1.16 -5.36 -15.33
N LEU A 57 0.30 -4.38 -15.03
CA LEU A 57 -0.55 -3.74 -16.02
C LEU A 57 0.27 -3.10 -17.13
N GLY A 58 1.33 -2.35 -16.81
CA GLY A 58 2.23 -1.78 -17.83
C GLY A 58 2.92 -2.84 -18.68
N ILE A 59 3.37 -3.94 -18.07
CA ILE A 59 4.02 -5.05 -18.79
C ILE A 59 3.01 -5.75 -19.70
N ILE A 60 1.84 -6.13 -19.18
CA ILE A 60 0.84 -6.91 -19.91
C ILE A 60 0.12 -6.05 -20.96
N ALA A 61 -0.36 -4.85 -20.59
CA ALA A 61 -1.07 -3.96 -21.50
C ALA A 61 -0.14 -3.41 -22.60
N GLY A 62 1.10 -3.06 -22.24
CA GLY A 62 2.08 -2.51 -23.17
C GLY A 62 2.73 -3.57 -24.07
N ASN A 63 3.26 -4.66 -23.50
CA ASN A 63 4.06 -5.63 -24.27
C ASN A 63 3.24 -6.78 -24.87
N ILE A 64 2.17 -7.24 -24.20
CA ILE A 64 1.43 -8.45 -24.63
C ILE A 64 0.22 -8.08 -25.49
N ILE A 65 -0.58 -7.13 -25.03
CA ILE A 65 -1.86 -6.77 -25.67
C ILE A 65 -1.72 -5.58 -26.65
N ARG A 66 -0.63 -4.79 -26.55
CA ARG A 66 -0.37 -3.59 -27.37
C ARG A 66 -1.61 -2.67 -27.45
N LEU A 67 -2.18 -2.35 -26.28
CA LEU A 67 -3.32 -1.42 -26.22
C LEU A 67 -2.83 0.03 -26.47
N PRO A 68 -3.24 0.68 -27.58
CA PRO A 68 -2.87 2.07 -27.83
C PRO A 68 -3.56 2.98 -26.81
N GLY A 69 -2.77 3.73 -26.03
CA GLY A 69 -3.25 4.60 -24.95
C GLY A 69 -2.91 4.13 -23.53
N PHE A 70 -2.11 3.06 -23.41
CA PHE A 70 -1.47 2.62 -22.16
C PHE A 70 0.04 2.80 -22.22
#